data_AF-A0A966MR90-F1
#
_entry.id   AF-A0A966MR90-F1
#
_cell.length_a   1.000
_cell.length_b   1.000
_cell.length_c   1.000
_cell.angle_alpha   90.00
_cell.angle_beta   90.00
_cell.angle_gamma   90.00
#
_symmetry.space_group_name_H-M   'P 1'
#
loop_
_entity.id
_entity.type
_entity.pdbx_description
1 polymer ?
#
loop_
_entity_poly.entity_id
_entity_poly.type
_entity_poly.pdbx_seq_one_letter_code
_entity_poly.pdbx_strand_id
1 'polypeptide(L)' 'IFSIPRLISYASAIFTLSPGDVIATGTPAGVGWSRKPPLFMKPGDVCEVEIEGIGVLRNPIVQQA' A
#
# COMPACT_ATOMS: atom_id res chain seq x y z
N ILE A 1 3.92 -13.75 -5.47
CA ILE A 1 2.70 -14.59 -5.54
C ILE A 1 1.95 -14.37 -6.86
N PHE A 2 1.59 -13.13 -7.19
CA PHE A 2 1.00 -12.76 -8.48
C PHE A 2 1.86 -11.70 -9.17
N SER A 3 2.21 -11.93 -10.44
CA SER A 3 2.99 -10.96 -11.24
C SER A 3 2.10 -9.82 -11.74
N ILE A 4 2.70 -8.70 -12.14
CA ILE A 4 1.97 -7.55 -12.70
C ILE A 4 1.09 -7.95 -13.90
N PRO A 5 1.57 -8.73 -14.91
CA PRO A 5 0.70 -9.16 -16.01
C PRO A 5 -0.49 -10.01 -15.54
N ARG A 6 -0.29 -10.86 -14.52
CA ARG A 6 -1.37 -11.67 -13.96
C ARG A 6 -2.42 -10.82 -13.24
N LEU A 7 -2.01 -9.80 -12.49
CA LEU A 7 -2.92 -8.87 -11.82
C LEU A 7 -3.77 -8.09 -12.84
N ILE A 8 -3.13 -7.55 -13.88
CA ILE A 8 -3.83 -6.82 -14.96
C ILE A 8 -4.85 -7.75 -15.64
N SER A 9 -4.41 -8.96 -16.05
CA SER A 9 -5.28 -9.93 -16.71
C SER A 9 -6.50 -10.28 -15.86
N TYR A 10 -6.29 -10.59 -14.57
CA TYR A 10 -7.37 -10.96 -13.67
C TYR A 10 -8.36 -9.80 -13.43
N ALA A 11 -7.86 -8.59 -13.16
CA ALA A 11 -8.69 -7.40 -12.97
C ALA A 11 -9.55 -7.11 -14.21
N SER A 12 -8.93 -7.16 -15.41
CA SER A 12 -9.59 -6.88 -16.69
C SER A 12 -10.70 -7.87 -17.06
N ALA A 13 -10.72 -9.07 -16.45
CA ALA A 13 -11.77 -10.05 -16.68
C ALA A 13 -13.07 -9.75 -15.90
N ILE A 14 -13.00 -8.85 -14.90
CA ILE A 14 -14.11 -8.53 -14.00
C ILE A 14 -14.63 -7.11 -14.29
N PHE A 15 -13.73 -6.17 -14.56
CA PHE A 15 -14.06 -4.78 -14.86
C PHE A 15 -13.15 -4.23 -15.97
N THR A 16 -13.66 -3.26 -16.74
CA THR A 16 -12.86 -2.58 -17.76
C THR A 16 -11.84 -1.66 -17.08
N LEU A 17 -10.55 -1.85 -17.39
CA LEU A 17 -9.49 -0.94 -16.97
C LEU A 17 -9.36 0.22 -17.97
N SER A 18 -9.30 1.44 -17.45
CA SER A 18 -9.13 2.67 -18.22
C SER A 18 -7.71 3.24 -18.06
N PRO A 19 -7.20 3.99 -19.04
CA PRO A 19 -5.94 4.71 -18.88
C PRO A 19 -5.97 5.63 -17.66
N GLY A 20 -4.98 5.49 -16.77
CA GLY A 20 -4.91 6.23 -15.51
C GLY A 20 -5.37 5.44 -14.28
N ASP A 21 -5.98 4.27 -14.46
CA ASP A 21 -6.35 3.41 -13.33
C ASP A 21 -5.12 2.93 -12.56
N VAL A 22 -5.26 2.82 -11.24
CA VAL A 22 -4.19 2.42 -10.31
C VAL A 22 -4.53 1.10 -9.63
N ILE A 23 -3.61 0.13 -9.72
CA ILE A 23 -3.71 -1.16 -9.02
C ILE A 23 -2.71 -1.17 -7.87
N ALA A 24 -3.20 -1.23 -6.63
CA ALA A 24 -2.36 -1.47 -5.45
C ALA A 24 -2.02 -2.96 -5.35
N THR A 25 -0.76 -3.32 -5.58
CA THR A 25 -0.33 -4.72 -5.81
C THR A 25 -0.15 -5.57 -4.55
N GLY A 26 -0.46 -5.02 -3.38
CA GLY A 26 -0.30 -5.67 -2.08
C GLY A 26 0.93 -5.21 -1.29
N THR A 27 1.01 -5.66 -0.03
CA THR A 27 2.06 -5.30 0.94
C THR A 27 2.76 -6.57 1.45
N PRO A 28 4.06 -6.54 1.76
CA PRO A 28 4.75 -7.64 2.42
C PRO A 28 4.29 -7.84 3.87
N ALA A 29 4.90 -8.82 4.55
CA ALA A 29 4.68 -9.05 5.97
C ALA A 29 5.18 -7.87 6.83
N GLY A 30 4.65 -7.77 8.07
CA GLY A 30 5.11 -6.78 9.05
C GLY A 30 4.12 -5.64 9.32
N VAL A 31 2.92 -5.70 8.74
CA VAL A 31 1.84 -4.75 9.07
C VAL A 31 1.58 -4.74 10.58
N GLY A 32 1.35 -3.56 11.13
CA GLY A 32 1.26 -3.32 12.57
C GLY A 32 0.27 -4.22 13.32
N TRP A 33 -0.88 -4.53 12.69
CA TRP A 33 -1.89 -5.45 13.22
C TRP A 33 -1.36 -6.87 13.47
N SER A 34 -0.44 -7.35 12.62
CA SER A 34 0.10 -8.72 12.69
C SER A 34 1.18 -8.90 13.75
N ARG A 35 1.64 -7.82 14.40
CA ARG A 35 2.66 -7.85 15.46
C ARG A 35 2.06 -8.34 16.79
N LYS A 36 2.95 -8.78 17.69
CA LYS A 36 2.61 -9.17 19.07
C LYS A 36 3.54 -8.44 20.06
N PRO A 37 3.08 -7.38 20.76
CA PRO A 37 1.74 -6.78 20.68
C PRO A 37 1.48 -6.06 19.33
N PRO A 38 0.20 -5.85 18.94
CA PRO A 38 -0.13 -5.03 17.77
C PRO A 38 0.44 -3.62 17.92
N LEU A 39 0.88 -3.05 16.79
CA LEU A 39 1.39 -1.68 16.72
C LEU A 39 0.52 -0.89 15.75
N PHE A 40 -0.08 0.19 16.22
CA PHE A 40 -0.87 1.09 15.38
C PHE A 40 -0.25 2.48 15.36
N MET A 41 -0.50 3.20 14.26
CA MET A 41 -0.10 4.59 14.12
C MET A 41 -0.87 5.46 15.13
N LYS A 42 -0.18 6.47 15.68
CA LYS A 42 -0.74 7.46 16.59
C LYS A 42 -0.38 8.88 16.14
N PRO A 43 -1.09 9.91 16.63
CA PRO A 43 -0.74 11.30 16.33
C PRO A 43 0.72 11.60 16.67
N GLY A 44 1.43 12.27 15.75
CA GLY A 44 2.85 12.58 15.86
C GLY A 44 3.77 11.54 15.21
N ASP A 45 3.28 10.37 14.81
CA ASP A 45 4.05 9.42 14.00
C ASP A 45 4.24 9.93 12.56
N VAL A 46 5.26 9.42 11.87
CA VAL A 46 5.44 9.59 10.42
C VAL A 46 5.49 8.21 9.77
N CYS A 47 4.59 7.97 8.81
CA CYS A 47 4.56 6.74 8.02
C CYS A 47 5.33 6.95 6.72
N GLU A 48 6.45 6.24 6.57
CA GLU A 48 7.30 6.30 5.39
C GLU A 48 7.16 5.00 4.57
N VAL A 49 6.99 5.16 3.26
CA VAL A 49 6.93 4.05 2.30
C VAL A 49 7.94 4.34 1.20
N GLU A 50 8.86 3.42 0.99
CA GLU A 50 9.94 3.57 0.02
C GLU A 50 9.91 2.43 -1.00
N ILE A 51 10.17 2.79 -2.26
CA ILE A 51 10.55 1.85 -3.30
C ILE A 51 11.86 2.33 -3.90
N GLU A 52 12.88 1.47 -3.85
CA GLU A 52 14.20 1.75 -4.44
C GLU A 52 14.08 2.17 -5.90
N GLY A 53 14.74 3.26 -6.27
CA GLY A 53 14.71 3.81 -7.63
C GLY A 53 13.44 4.60 -8.00
N ILE A 54 12.42 4.65 -7.14
CA ILE A 54 11.23 5.49 -7.32
C ILE A 54 11.24 6.67 -6.34
N GLY A 55 11.44 6.39 -5.05
CA GLY A 55 11.51 7.41 -4.01
C GLY A 55 10.75 7.03 -2.73
N VAL A 56 10.68 8.02 -1.83
CA VAL A 56 10.05 7.89 -0.50
C VAL A 56 8.80 8.76 -0.42
N LEU A 57 7.69 8.15 -0.03
CA LEU A 57 6.48 8.85 0.40
C LEU A 57 6.48 8.95 1.93
N ARG A 58 6.37 10.17 2.47
CA ARG A 58 6.33 10.44 3.92
C ARG A 58 4.99 11.07 4.29
N ASN A 59 4.23 10.41 5.17
CA ASN A 59 2.91 10.87 5.62
C ASN A 59 2.91 11.10 7.14
N PRO A 60 2.85 12.36 7.61
CA PRO A 60 2.68 12.64 9.04
C PRO A 60 1.26 12.27 9.49
N ILE A 61 1.16 11.61 10.65
CA ILE A 61 -0.11 11.20 11.24
C ILE A 61 -0.57 12.27 12.23
N VAL A 62 -1.74 12.84 11.96
CA VAL A 62 -2.36 13.89 12.77
C VAL A 62 -3.72 13.42 13.25
N GLN A 63 -4.09 13.79 14.48
CA GLN A 63 -5.45 13.59 14.97
C GLN A 63 -6.36 14.61 14.29
N GLN A 64 -7.53 14.16 13.85
CA GLN A 64 -8.58 15.07 13.42
C GLN A 64 -9.05 15.91 14.63
N ALA A 65 -9.26 17.22 14.40
CA ALA A 65 -9.77 18.14 15.40
C ALA A 65 -11.22 17.85 15.78
#